data_AF-A0A7K1C278-F1
#
_entry.id   AF-A0A7K1C278-F1
#
_cell.length_a   1.000
_cell.length_b   1.000
_cell.length_c   1.000
_cell.angle_alpha   90.00
_cell.angle_beta   90.00
_cell.angle_gamma   90.00
#
_symmetry.space_group_name_H-M   'P 1'
#
loop_
_entity.id
_entity.type
_entity.pdbx_description
1 polymer ?
#
loop_
_entity_poly.entity_id
_entity_poly.type
_entity_poly.pdbx_seq_one_letter_code
_entity_poly.pdbx_strand_id
1 'polypeptide(L)'
;WFAWKTGEAKDYYAPSLWKNSGFASLYLISNLVKWPIIGVMLGPILGENMNWRKDPKRLAAYQKATWIWFALFAIRLGIQYPLYKTNQLNALGVANIFLGFPLYLATLWGTWLVIKSVPITKAN
;
A
#
# COMPACT_ATOMS: atom_id res chain seq x y z
N TRP A 1 9.07 -25.18 4.39
CA TRP A 1 10.51 -25.07 4.11
C TRP A 1 10.86 -23.60 3.94
N PHE A 2 11.34 -22.93 5.01
CA PHE A 2 12.20 -21.74 5.02
C PHE A 2 12.71 -21.58 6.46
N ALA A 3 14.03 -21.54 6.63
CA ALA A 3 14.72 -21.81 7.88
C ALA A 3 14.68 -20.63 8.87
N TRP A 4 13.93 -20.80 9.97
CA TRP A 4 14.03 -20.03 11.22
C TRP A 4 15.17 -20.57 12.09
N LYS A 5 16.42 -20.35 11.71
CA LYS A 5 17.56 -21.06 12.35
C LYS A 5 18.76 -20.19 12.71
N THR A 6 18.57 -18.89 12.98
CA THR A 6 19.69 -18.03 13.43
C THR A 6 19.49 -17.41 14.80
N GLY A 7 18.27 -17.27 15.32
CA GLY A 7 18.06 -16.70 16.66
C GLY A 7 18.55 -15.25 16.77
N GLU A 8 18.76 -14.57 15.64
CA GLU A 8 19.15 -13.15 15.60
C GLU A 8 17.90 -12.29 15.65
N ALA A 9 17.91 -11.25 16.48
CA ALA A 9 16.77 -10.34 16.61
C ALA A 9 16.39 -9.62 15.28
N LYS A 10 17.27 -9.63 14.26
CA LYS A 10 16.95 -9.14 12.91
C LYS A 10 15.92 -10.03 12.19
N ASP A 11 15.86 -11.32 12.50
CA ASP A 11 14.96 -12.26 11.81
C ASP A 11 13.49 -11.98 12.11
N TYR A 12 13.20 -11.30 13.22
CA TYR A 12 11.86 -10.80 13.54
C TYR A 12 11.39 -9.68 12.58
N TYR A 13 12.32 -8.88 12.04
CA TYR A 13 11.98 -7.73 11.19
C TYR A 13 12.05 -8.04 9.69
N ALA A 14 12.77 -9.08 9.29
CA ALA A 14 12.85 -9.51 7.89
C ALA A 14 11.47 -9.80 7.25
N PRO A 15 10.51 -10.47 7.92
CA PRO A 15 9.17 -10.68 7.37
C PRO A 15 8.42 -9.38 7.05
N SER A 16 8.60 -8.33 7.87
CA SER A 16 7.97 -7.02 7.62
C SER A 16 8.50 -6.39 6.34
N LEU A 17 9.81 -6.46 6.11
CA LEU A 17 10.43 -5.95 4.87
C LEU A 17 9.91 -6.69 3.63
N TRP A 18 9.88 -8.03 3.68
CA TRP A 18 9.34 -8.83 2.57
C TRP A 18 7.87 -8.51 2.30
N LYS A 19 7.05 -8.39 3.35
CA LYS A 19 5.65 -8.00 3.23
C LYS A 19 5.50 -6.62 2.59
N ASN A 20 6.20 -5.61 3.10
CA ASN A 20 6.13 -4.25 2.56
C ASN A 20 6.62 -4.18 1.11
N SER A 21 7.67 -4.94 0.76
CA SER A 21 8.20 -5.06 -0.62
C SER A 21 7.19 -5.71 -1.56
N GLY A 22 6.58 -6.81 -1.12
CA GLY A 22 5.51 -7.48 -1.85
C GLY A 22 4.33 -6.56 -2.12
N PHE A 23 3.85 -5.84 -1.10
CA PHE A 23 2.76 -4.88 -1.27
C PHE A 23 3.16 -3.68 -2.15
N ALA A 24 4.32 -3.07 -1.95
CA ALA A 24 4.80 -1.98 -2.81
C ALA A 24 4.83 -2.42 -4.28
N SER A 25 5.42 -3.58 -4.56
CA SER A 25 5.48 -4.14 -5.92
C SER A 25 4.09 -4.42 -6.47
N LEU A 26 3.20 -4.99 -5.65
CA LEU A 26 1.83 -5.29 -6.03
C LEU A 26 1.06 -4.01 -6.42
N TYR A 27 1.09 -2.96 -5.58
CA TYR A 27 0.44 -1.68 -5.87
C TYR A 27 1.07 -0.99 -7.09
N LEU A 28 2.40 -1.05 -7.24
CA LEU A 28 3.11 -0.48 -8.38
C LEU A 28 2.69 -1.15 -9.68
N ILE A 29 2.85 -2.47 -9.78
CA ILE A 29 2.55 -3.26 -10.98
C ILE A 29 1.07 -3.09 -11.35
N SER A 30 0.17 -3.22 -10.37
CA SER A 30 -1.27 -2.99 -10.55
C SER A 30 -1.56 -1.66 -11.24
N ASN A 31 -0.89 -0.60 -10.82
CA ASN A 31 -1.13 0.73 -11.36
C ASN A 31 -0.54 0.89 -12.77
N LEU A 32 0.64 0.30 -13.02
CA LEU A 32 1.30 0.31 -14.33
C LEU A 32 0.51 -0.45 -15.39
N VAL A 33 -0.09 -1.59 -15.05
CA VAL A 33 -0.98 -2.33 -15.96
C VAL A 33 -2.38 -1.70 -16.11
N LYS A 34 -2.61 -0.52 -15.51
CA LYS A 34 -3.89 0.20 -15.50
C LYS A 34 -5.04 -0.64 -14.91
N TRP A 35 -4.72 -1.49 -13.94
CA TRP A 35 -5.68 -2.24 -13.12
C TRP A 35 -5.48 -1.90 -11.65
N PRO A 36 -5.83 -0.67 -11.22
CA PRO A 36 -5.62 -0.22 -9.85
C PRO A 36 -6.37 -1.12 -8.85
N ILE A 37 -5.63 -1.71 -7.91
CA ILE A 37 -6.17 -2.62 -6.89
C ILE A 37 -7.27 -1.96 -6.08
N ILE A 38 -7.12 -0.67 -5.77
CA ILE A 38 -8.16 0.08 -5.05
C ILE A 38 -9.45 0.14 -5.85
N GLY A 39 -9.39 0.26 -7.18
CA GLY A 39 -10.57 0.21 -8.05
C GLY A 39 -11.19 -1.19 -8.13
N VAL A 40 -10.37 -2.24 -8.16
CA VAL A 40 -10.85 -3.62 -8.13
C VAL A 40 -11.55 -3.95 -6.81
N MET A 41 -11.04 -3.45 -5.69
CA MET A 41 -11.64 -3.64 -4.36
C MET A 41 -12.87 -2.76 -4.14
N LEU A 42 -12.76 -1.45 -4.40
CA LEU A 42 -13.83 -0.50 -4.11
C LEU A 42 -14.93 -0.46 -5.16
N GLY A 43 -14.65 -0.83 -6.42
CA GLY A 43 -15.65 -0.82 -7.48
C GLY A 43 -16.92 -1.60 -7.13
N PRO A 44 -16.81 -2.88 -6.72
CA PRO A 44 -17.96 -3.66 -6.23
C PRO A 44 -18.58 -3.08 -4.95
N ILE A 45 -17.76 -2.61 -4.00
CA ILE A 45 -18.22 -2.06 -2.71
C ILE A 45 -19.06 -0.79 -2.91
N LEU A 46 -18.70 0.05 -3.88
CA LEU A 46 -19.37 1.31 -4.21
C LEU A 46 -20.50 1.14 -5.23
N GLY A 47 -20.80 -0.09 -5.67
CA GLY A 47 -21.85 -0.37 -6.66
C GLY A 47 -21.50 -0.02 -8.11
N GLU A 48 -20.22 0.24 -8.41
CA GLU A 48 -19.70 0.54 -9.75
C GLU A 48 -19.33 -0.73 -10.53
N ASN A 49 -19.12 -1.85 -9.82
CA ASN A 49 -18.51 -3.07 -10.35
C ASN A 49 -17.20 -2.75 -11.09
N MET A 50 -17.15 -2.96 -12.41
CA MET A 50 -16.01 -2.64 -13.28
C MET A 50 -16.30 -1.48 -14.23
N ASN A 51 -17.43 -0.77 -14.08
CA ASN A 51 -17.82 0.31 -14.98
C ASN A 51 -16.94 1.55 -14.86
N TRP A 52 -16.27 1.74 -13.72
CA TRP A 52 -15.24 2.77 -13.53
C TRP A 52 -14.11 2.70 -14.55
N ARG A 53 -13.88 1.56 -15.20
CA ARG A 53 -12.89 1.43 -16.29
C ARG A 53 -13.29 2.21 -17.55
N LYS A 54 -14.59 2.44 -17.75
CA LYS A 54 -15.13 3.20 -18.89
C LYS A 54 -15.11 4.71 -18.63
N ASP A 55 -14.99 5.13 -17.37
CA ASP A 55 -14.89 6.53 -16.98
C ASP A 55 -13.41 6.90 -16.71
N PRO A 56 -12.77 7.71 -17.57
CA PRO A 56 -11.36 8.07 -17.41
C PRO A 56 -11.10 8.86 -16.12
N LYS A 57 -12.08 9.64 -15.61
CA LYS A 57 -11.93 10.39 -14.36
C LYS A 57 -11.95 9.44 -13.16
N ARG A 58 -12.83 8.44 -13.17
CA ARG A 58 -12.93 7.45 -12.10
C ARG A 58 -11.74 6.51 -12.07
N LEU A 59 -11.29 6.05 -13.24
CA LEU A 59 -10.04 5.32 -13.39
C LEU A 59 -8.85 6.11 -12.81
N ALA A 60 -8.70 7.38 -13.17
CA ALA A 60 -7.62 8.22 -12.66
C ALA A 60 -7.68 8.40 -11.14
N ALA A 61 -8.87 8.51 -10.54
CA ALA A 61 -9.03 8.55 -9.09
C ALA A 61 -8.57 7.25 -8.41
N TYR A 62 -8.95 6.09 -8.94
CA TYR A 62 -8.48 4.81 -8.41
C TYR A 62 -6.97 4.60 -8.59
N GLN A 63 -6.39 5.08 -9.70
CA GLN A 63 -4.95 5.05 -9.91
C GLN A 63 -4.21 5.97 -8.93
N LYS A 64 -4.71 7.18 -8.67
CA LYS A 64 -4.18 8.09 -7.65
C LYS A 64 -4.26 7.48 -6.25
N ALA A 65 -5.39 6.88 -5.90
CA ALA A 65 -5.55 6.17 -4.63
C ALA A 65 -4.54 5.01 -4.51
N THR A 66 -4.40 4.20 -5.56
CA THR A 66 -3.42 3.09 -5.60
C THR A 66 -1.98 3.60 -5.45
N TRP A 67 -1.64 4.76 -6.03
CA TRP A 67 -0.34 5.41 -5.82
C TRP A 67 -0.10 5.86 -4.37
N ILE A 68 -1.13 6.30 -3.64
CA ILE A 68 -1.01 6.65 -2.22
C ILE A 68 -0.61 5.41 -1.40
N TRP A 69 -1.21 4.25 -1.69
CA TRP A 69 -0.84 2.99 -1.05
C TRP A 69 0.56 2.52 -1.43
N PHE A 70 0.96 2.67 -2.69
CA PHE A 70 2.34 2.42 -3.09
C PHE A 70 3.32 3.31 -2.29
N ALA A 71 3.04 4.62 -2.19
CA ALA A 71 3.89 5.57 -1.48
C ALA A 71 4.03 5.20 0.01
N LEU A 72 2.94 4.78 0.67
CA LEU A 72 2.96 4.23 2.02
C LEU A 72 3.99 3.11 2.16
N PHE A 73 3.90 2.07 1.32
CA PHE A 73 4.80 0.92 1.42
C PHE A 73 6.24 1.25 0.98
N ALA A 74 6.41 2.15 0.00
CA ALA A 74 7.71 2.65 -0.42
C ALA A 74 8.41 3.44 0.70
N ILE A 75 7.70 4.32 1.40
CA ILE A 75 8.22 5.05 2.57
C ILE A 75 8.63 4.06 3.67
N ARG A 76 7.78 3.06 3.95
CA ARG A 76 8.09 2.01 4.93
C ARG A 76 9.38 1.28 4.59
N LEU A 77 9.56 0.88 3.34
CA LEU A 77 10.79 0.22 2.89
C LEU A 77 11.99 1.16 2.93
N GLY A 78 11.84 2.40 2.48
CA GLY A 78 12.91 3.39 2.46
C GLY A 78 13.47 3.70 3.84
N ILE A 79 12.66 3.59 4.89
CA ILE A 79 13.09 3.77 6.29
C ILE A 79 13.53 2.44 6.92
N GLN A 80 12.76 1.37 6.75
CA GLN A 80 13.07 0.09 7.40
C GLN A 80 14.31 -0.60 6.80
N TYR A 81 14.53 -0.50 5.49
CA TYR A 81 15.67 -1.15 4.83
C TYR A 81 17.04 -0.66 5.33
N PRO A 82 17.33 0.67 5.38
CA PRO A 82 18.61 1.13 5.90
C PRO A 82 18.79 0.80 7.39
N LEU A 83 17.73 0.92 8.20
CA LEU A 83 17.77 0.57 9.63
C LEU A 83 18.02 -0.93 9.86
N TYR A 84 17.48 -1.78 9.00
CA TYR A 84 17.77 -3.21 9.01
C TYR A 84 19.22 -3.49 8.61
N LYS A 85 19.73 -2.83 7.58
CA LYS A 85 21.12 -3.00 7.12
C LYS A 85 22.14 -2.54 8.17
N THR A 86 21.81 -1.53 8.98
CA THR A 86 22.67 -1.03 10.06
C THR A 86 22.46 -1.73 11.40
N ASN A 87 21.65 -2.80 11.46
CA ASN A 87 21.30 -3.54 12.67
C ASN A 87 20.74 -2.66 13.82
N GLN A 88 20.06 -1.56 13.49
CA GLN A 88 19.46 -0.65 14.46
C GLN A 88 18.06 -1.12 14.89
N LEU A 89 18.02 -2.19 15.70
CA LEU A 89 16.77 -2.85 16.09
C LEU A 89 15.83 -1.95 16.91
N ASN A 90 16.37 -1.11 17.80
CA ASN A 90 15.58 -0.15 18.58
C ASN A 90 14.87 0.87 17.66
N ALA A 91 15.60 1.41 16.67
CA ALA A 91 15.05 2.33 15.69
C ALA A 91 14.02 1.64 14.78
N LEU A 92 14.24 0.36 14.42
CA LEU A 92 13.25 -0.46 13.70
C LEU A 92 11.95 -0.64 14.48
N GLY A 93 12.04 -0.85 15.80
CA GLY A 93 10.87 -0.91 16.69
C GLY A 93 10.06 0.39 16.64
N VAL A 94 10.73 1.52 16.85
CA VAL A 94 10.10 2.86 16.80
C VAL A 94 9.48 3.12 15.42
N ALA A 95 10.25 2.87 14.34
CA ALA A 95 9.78 3.05 12.97
C ALA A 95 8.54 2.20 12.67
N ASN A 96 8.45 0.97 13.16
CA ASN A 96 7.26 0.14 12.94
C ASN A 96 6.00 0.67 13.62
N ILE A 97 6.13 1.30 14.78
CA ILE A 97 5.00 1.92 15.50
C ILE A 97 4.51 3.15 14.74
N PHE A 98 5.41 4.09 14.42
CA PHE A 98 5.05 5.34 13.74
C PHE A 98 4.63 5.14 12.28
N LEU A 99 5.32 4.28 11.55
CA LEU A 99 4.99 3.93 10.16
C LEU A 99 3.89 2.87 10.08
N GLY A 100 3.42 2.38 11.22
CA GLY A 100 2.24 1.56 11.33
C GLY A 100 1.00 2.46 11.31
N PHE A 101 0.33 2.54 12.43
CA PHE A 101 -1.03 3.07 12.52
C PHE A 101 -1.18 4.52 12.00
N PRO A 102 -0.34 5.50 12.38
CA PRO A 102 -0.47 6.88 11.89
C PRO A 102 -0.40 6.99 10.36
N LEU A 103 0.55 6.28 9.75
CA LEU A 103 0.76 6.34 8.31
C LEU A 103 -0.37 5.63 7.54
N TYR A 104 -0.90 4.52 8.07
CA TYR A 104 -2.08 3.88 7.51
C TYR A 104 -3.32 4.78 7.58
N LEU A 105 -3.54 5.47 8.70
CA LEU A 105 -4.64 6.44 8.82
C LEU A 105 -4.52 7.57 7.80
N ALA A 106 -3.33 8.14 7.64
CA ALA A 106 -3.08 9.17 6.64
C ALA A 106 -3.34 8.65 5.21
N THR A 107 -2.97 7.40 4.93
CA THR A 107 -3.20 6.73 3.64
C THR A 107 -4.68 6.52 3.37
N LEU A 108 -5.44 6.06 4.37
CA LEU A 108 -6.89 5.90 4.28
C LEU A 108 -7.58 7.24 4.07
N TRP A 109 -7.19 8.26 4.81
CA TRP A 109 -7.70 9.62 4.66
C TRP A 109 -7.42 10.18 3.26
N GLY A 110 -6.18 10.06 2.77
CA GLY A 110 -5.81 10.46 1.42
C GLY A 110 -6.58 9.70 0.35
N THR A 111 -6.79 8.40 0.53
CA THR A 111 -7.64 7.57 -0.35
C THR A 111 -9.06 8.12 -0.38
N TRP A 112 -9.65 8.38 0.79
CA TRP A 112 -11.00 8.94 0.89
C TRP A 112 -11.13 10.31 0.21
N LEU A 113 -10.16 11.21 0.42
CA LEU A 113 -10.14 12.52 -0.23
C LEU A 113 -10.11 12.43 -1.77
N VAL A 114 -9.32 11.49 -2.30
CA VAL A 114 -9.25 11.27 -3.76
C VAL A 114 -10.55 10.69 -4.27
N ILE A 115 -11.07 9.63 -3.64
CA ILE A 115 -12.27 8.93 -4.13
C ILE A 115 -13.53 9.78 -3.99
N LYS A 116 -13.67 10.58 -2.92
CA LYS A 116 -14.84 11.45 -2.73
C LYS A 116 -14.90 12.61 -3.74
N SER A 117 -13.75 12.98 -4.33
CA SER A 117 -13.67 14.10 -5.27
C SER A 117 -14.24 13.77 -6.66
N VAL A 118 -14.50 12.49 -6.94
CA VAL A 118 -15.03 12.02 -8.23
C VAL A 118 -16.36 11.28 -8.01
N PRO A 119 -17.43 11.61 -8.75
CA PRO A 119 -18.70 10.90 -8.65
C PRO A 119 -18.58 9.41 -8.98
N ILE A 120 -19.52 8.62 -8.44
CA ILE A 120 -19.62 7.19 -8.65
C ILE A 120 -20.13 6.91 -10.08
N THR A 121 -19.46 6.01 -10.80
CA THR A 121 -19.93 5.54 -12.12
C THR A 121 -20.89 4.37 -11.93
N LYS A 122 -22.21 4.64 -11.99
CA LYS A 122 -23.24 3.59 -11.77
C LYS A 122 -23.13 2.49 -12.83
N ALA A 123 -23.37 1.26 -12.40
CA ALA A 123 -23.65 0.16 -13.31
C ALA A 123 -25.04 0.38 -13.93
N ASN A 124 -25.11 0.43 -15.27
CA ASN A 124 -26.36 0.35 -16.02
C ASN A 124 -26.87 -1.09 -16.02
#